data_AF-A0AAU3G1E9-F1
#
_entry.id   AF-A0AAU3G1E9-F1
#
_cell.length_a   1.000
_cell.length_b   1.000
_cell.length_c   1.000
_cell.angle_alpha   90.00
_cell.angle_beta   90.00
_cell.angle_gamma   90.00
#
_symmetry.space_group_name_H-M   'P 1'
#
loop_
_entity.id
_entity.type
_entity.pdbx_description
1 polymer ?
#
loop_
_entity_poly.entity_id
_entity_poly.type
_entity_poly.pdbx_seq_one_letter_code
_entity_poly.pdbx_strand_id
1 'polypeptide(L)'
;MPYTNPYPDPALQEVIARNRTARQLINAFSSTTLTLADIWQHVTTALDDTLSLAAEIAKLRTELARTRRRRADLIAAARATLSAHHDGETDSLFYLRDELTAQHADYARQGEARW
;
A
#
# COMPACT_ATOMS: atom_id res chain seq x y z
N MET A 1 -2.53 6.24 23.40
CA MET A 1 -1.37 5.33 23.33
C MET A 1 -1.00 5.14 21.86
N PRO A 2 0.09 5.74 21.35
CA PRO A 2 0.54 5.41 20.01
C PRO A 2 1.09 3.97 20.03
N TYR A 3 0.62 3.13 19.11
CA TYR A 3 1.23 1.83 18.85
C TYR A 3 2.62 2.07 18.24
N THR A 4 3.65 2.07 19.08
CA THR A 4 5.03 2.01 18.63
C THR A 4 5.30 0.60 18.12
N ASN A 5 5.43 0.45 16.81
CA ASN A 5 5.88 -0.79 16.20
C ASN A 5 7.28 -1.11 16.74
N PRO A 6 7.49 -2.21 17.48
CA PRO A 6 8.80 -2.56 18.05
C PRO A 6 9.86 -2.88 16.99
N TYR A 7 9.43 -3.09 15.75
CA TYR A 7 10.32 -3.21 14.61
C TYR A 7 10.29 -1.89 13.81
N PRO A 8 11.42 -1.18 13.68
CA PRO A 8 11.48 -0.06 12.75
C PRO A 8 11.10 -0.60 11.38
N ASP A 9 10.09 0.01 10.76
CA ASP A 9 9.63 -0.38 9.44
C ASP A 9 10.81 -0.19 8.47
N PRO A 10 11.47 -1.28 8.00
CA PRO A 10 12.60 -1.12 7.11
C PRO A 10 12.10 -0.41 5.87
N ALA A 11 12.79 0.65 5.46
CA ALA A 11 12.42 1.36 4.24
C ALA A 11 12.39 0.33 3.10
N LEU A 12 11.23 0.11 2.47
CA LEU A 12 11.11 -0.86 1.37
C LEU A 12 12.14 -0.57 0.26
N GLN A 13 12.50 0.70 0.09
CA GLN A 13 13.58 1.13 -0.81
C GLN A 13 14.94 0.56 -0.42
N GLU A 14 15.25 0.50 0.87
CA GLU A 14 16.47 -0.10 1.37
C GLU A 14 16.47 -1.63 1.16
N VAL A 15 15.34 -2.30 1.36
CA VAL A 15 15.19 -3.73 1.07
C VAL A 15 15.42 -4.01 -0.42
N ILE A 16 14.79 -3.21 -1.30
CA ILE A 16 14.96 -3.31 -2.76
C ILE A 16 16.41 -3.05 -3.16
N ALA A 17 17.06 -2.03 -2.57
CA ALA A 17 18.45 -1.71 -2.86
C ALA A 17 19.40 -2.86 -2.44
N ARG A 18 19.23 -3.41 -1.23
CA ARG A 18 20.02 -4.54 -0.73
C ARG A 18 19.80 -5.80 -1.57
N ASN A 19 18.56 -6.09 -1.97
CA ASN A 19 18.25 -7.21 -2.85
C ASN A 19 18.92 -7.06 -4.23
N ARG A 20 18.91 -5.85 -4.81
CA ARG A 20 19.62 -5.56 -6.07
C ARG A 20 21.12 -5.85 -5.95
N THR A 21 21.76 -5.41 -4.86
CA THR A 21 23.18 -5.72 -4.60
C THR A 21 23.41 -7.22 -4.48
N ALA A 22 22.55 -7.95 -3.76
CA ALA A 22 22.66 -9.41 -3.63
C ALA A 22 22.59 -10.11 -5.00
N ARG A 23 21.63 -9.72 -5.85
CA ARG A 23 21.52 -10.26 -7.22
C ARG A 23 22.76 -9.98 -8.06
N GLN A 24 23.32 -8.78 -7.99
CA GLN A 24 24.55 -8.43 -8.71
C GLN A 24 25.73 -9.31 -8.29
N LEU A 25 25.89 -9.56 -6.98
CA LEU A 25 26.93 -10.45 -6.48
C LEU A 25 26.71 -11.90 -6.94
N ILE A 26 25.49 -12.43 -6.85
CA ILE A 26 25.19 -13.80 -7.28
C ILE A 26 25.38 -13.98 -8.79
N ASN A 27 25.03 -12.99 -9.60
CA ASN A 27 25.30 -13.02 -11.04
C ASN A 27 26.81 -13.08 -11.33
N ALA A 28 27.62 -12.35 -10.56
CA ALA A 28 29.07 -12.43 -10.68
C ALA A 28 29.60 -13.82 -10.29
N PHE A 29 29.18 -14.38 -9.16
CA PHE A 29 29.65 -15.70 -8.68
C PHE A 29 29.15 -16.88 -9.50
N SER A 30 27.92 -16.82 -10.02
CA SER A 30 27.36 -17.87 -10.89
C SER A 30 28.07 -17.95 -12.23
N SER A 31 28.53 -16.81 -12.77
CA SER A 31 29.31 -16.77 -14.00
C SER A 31 30.67 -17.48 -13.91
N THR A 32 31.22 -17.62 -12.70
CA THR A 32 32.52 -18.27 -12.45
C THR A 32 32.39 -19.72 -11.97
N THR A 33 31.19 -20.16 -11.59
CA THR A 33 30.99 -21.43 -10.85
C THR A 33 29.79 -22.22 -11.37
N LEU A 34 29.90 -22.69 -12.62
CA LEU A 34 28.84 -23.42 -13.34
C LEU A 34 28.41 -24.74 -12.67
N THR A 35 29.26 -25.33 -11.83
CA THR A 35 28.99 -26.61 -11.13
C THR A 35 27.89 -26.50 -10.05
N LEU A 36 27.48 -25.29 -9.67
CA LEU A 36 26.45 -25.02 -8.65
C LEU A 36 25.17 -24.39 -9.25
N ALA A 37 24.90 -24.58 -10.55
CA ALA A 37 23.81 -23.94 -11.27
C ALA A 37 22.44 -24.06 -10.56
N ASP A 38 22.10 -25.25 -10.07
CA ASP A 38 20.82 -25.48 -9.38
C ASP A 38 20.70 -24.66 -8.08
N ILE A 39 21.80 -24.52 -7.33
CA ILE A 39 21.82 -23.70 -6.11
C ILE A 39 21.61 -22.23 -6.48
N TRP A 40 22.29 -21.74 -7.53
CA TRP A 40 22.10 -20.36 -7.99
C TRP A 40 20.67 -20.09 -8.46
N GLN A 41 20.02 -21.07 -9.08
CA GLN A 41 18.62 -20.97 -9.47
C GLN A 41 17.69 -20.85 -8.25
N HIS A 42 17.94 -21.61 -7.18
CA HIS A 42 17.14 -21.51 -5.95
C HIS A 42 17.33 -20.15 -5.27
N VAL A 43 18.58 -19.65 -5.19
CA VAL A 43 18.87 -18.36 -4.56
C VAL A 43 18.27 -17.20 -5.37
N THR A 44 18.37 -17.24 -6.70
CA THR A 44 17.77 -16.20 -7.56
C THR A 44 16.24 -16.18 -7.43
N THR A 45 15.60 -17.35 -7.40
CA THR A 45 14.14 -17.46 -7.17
C THR A 45 13.74 -16.86 -5.83
N ALA A 46 14.45 -17.18 -4.74
CA ALA A 46 14.18 -16.61 -3.42
C ALA A 46 14.36 -15.07 -3.37
N LEU A 47 15.31 -14.54 -4.16
CA LEU A 47 15.50 -13.10 -4.28
C LEU A 47 14.40 -12.42 -5.10
N ASP A 48 13.84 -13.09 -6.10
CA ASP A 48 12.67 -12.60 -6.85
C ASP A 48 11.42 -12.54 -5.96
N ASP A 49 11.20 -13.55 -5.11
CA ASP A 49 10.10 -13.54 -4.12
C ASP A 49 10.19 -12.33 -3.19
N THR A 50 11.42 -11.95 -2.78
CA THR A 50 11.62 -10.79 -1.91
C THR A 50 11.15 -9.49 -2.57
N LEU A 51 11.41 -9.31 -3.87
CA LEU A 51 10.95 -8.13 -4.62
C LEU A 51 9.44 -8.13 -4.81
N SER A 52 8.86 -9.30 -5.11
CA SER A 52 7.42 -9.48 -5.23
C SER A 52 6.69 -9.12 -3.92
N LEU A 53 7.18 -9.63 -2.80
CA LEU A 53 6.65 -9.32 -1.47
C LEU A 53 6.82 -7.83 -1.12
N ALA A 54 7.96 -7.21 -1.44
CA ALA A 54 8.15 -5.79 -1.21
C ALA A 54 7.15 -4.92 -2.00
N ALA A 55 6.86 -5.31 -3.25
CA ALA A 55 5.85 -4.65 -4.08
C ALA A 55 4.44 -4.81 -3.49
N GLU A 56 4.08 -6.02 -3.05
CA GLU A 56 2.77 -6.26 -2.44
C GLU A 56 2.62 -5.49 -1.11
N ILE A 57 3.67 -5.41 -0.28
CA ILE A 57 3.64 -4.60 0.93
C ILE A 57 3.44 -3.12 0.60
N ALA A 58 4.13 -2.58 -0.42
CA ALA A 58 3.96 -1.19 -0.84
C ALA A 58 2.53 -0.90 -1.31
N LYS A 59 1.94 -1.83 -2.07
CA LYS A 59 0.55 -1.78 -2.52
C LYS A 59 -0.42 -1.82 -1.34
N LEU A 60 -0.27 -2.79 -0.43
CA LEU A 60 -1.12 -2.93 0.75
C LEU A 60 -1.04 -1.71 1.67
N ARG A 61 0.15 -1.11 1.84
CA ARG A 61 0.30 0.17 2.58
C ARG A 61 -0.49 1.30 1.93
N THR A 62 -0.43 1.39 0.61
CA THR A 62 -1.18 2.38 -0.16
C THR A 62 -2.68 2.16 -0.01
N GLU A 63 -3.15 0.91 -0.11
CA GLU A 63 -4.56 0.54 0.06
C GLU A 63 -5.06 0.80 1.49
N LEU A 64 -4.23 0.50 2.50
CA LEU A 64 -4.53 0.79 3.90
C LEU A 64 -4.65 2.30 4.16
N ALA A 65 -3.70 3.10 3.63
CA ALA A 65 -3.74 4.55 3.77
C ALA A 65 -4.99 5.15 3.12
N ARG A 66 -5.36 4.68 1.92
CA ARG A 66 -6.61 5.07 1.23
C ARG A 66 -7.85 4.70 2.04
N THR A 67 -7.93 3.47 2.55
CA THR A 67 -9.06 3.02 3.38
C THR A 67 -9.20 3.84 4.66
N ARG A 68 -8.08 4.14 5.33
CA ARG A 68 -8.06 4.98 6.53
C ARG A 68 -8.52 6.41 6.24
N ARG A 69 -8.11 6.99 5.11
CA ARG A 69 -8.56 8.30 4.65
C ARG A 69 -10.08 8.33 4.40
N ARG A 70 -10.60 7.42 3.58
CA ARG A 70 -12.04 7.29 3.31
C ARG A 70 -12.90 7.18 4.57
N ARG A 71 -12.42 6.41 5.56
CA ARG A 71 -13.10 6.31 6.85
C ARG A 71 -13.09 7.63 7.60
N ALA A 72 -11.97 8.35 7.62
CA ALA A 72 -11.87 9.66 8.27
C ALA A 72 -12.80 10.68 7.61
N ASP A 73 -12.85 10.69 6.27
CA ASP A 73 -13.69 11.59 5.49
C ASP A 73 -15.19 11.32 5.74
N LEU A 74 -15.62 10.05 5.78
CA LEU A 74 -16.99 9.69 6.20
C LEU A 74 -17.34 10.13 7.62
N ILE A 75 -16.42 9.97 8.57
CA ILE A 75 -16.64 10.43 9.95
C ILE A 75 -16.77 11.95 9.98
N ALA A 76 -15.97 12.68 9.18
CA ALA A 76 -16.07 14.13 9.06
C ALA A 76 -17.42 14.55 8.44
N ALA A 77 -17.85 13.90 7.36
CA ALA A 77 -19.15 14.16 6.73
C ALA A 77 -20.33 13.87 7.67
N ALA A 78 -20.27 12.78 8.45
CA ALA A 78 -21.28 12.48 9.46
C ALA A 78 -21.32 13.54 10.58
N ARG A 79 -20.16 14.02 11.03
CA ARG A 79 -20.09 15.11 12.02
C ARG A 79 -20.62 16.43 11.46
N ALA A 80 -20.29 16.76 10.21
CA ALA A 80 -20.82 17.95 9.52
C ALA A 80 -22.35 17.88 9.40
N THR A 81 -22.88 16.72 9.01
CA THR A 81 -24.33 16.45 8.94
C THR A 81 -25.02 16.69 10.29
N LEU A 82 -24.45 16.18 11.39
CA LEU A 82 -25.03 16.37 12.72
C LEU A 82 -24.98 17.83 13.18
N SER A 83 -23.89 18.55 12.89
CA SER A 83 -23.78 19.98 13.18
C SER A 83 -24.80 20.79 12.38
N ALA A 84 -24.86 20.58 11.07
CA ALA A 84 -25.81 21.23 10.17
C ALA A 84 -27.27 21.00 10.60
N HIS A 85 -27.60 19.77 11.02
CA HIS A 85 -28.92 19.47 11.55
C HIS A 85 -29.22 20.22 12.84
N HIS A 86 -28.24 20.32 13.76
CA HIS A 86 -28.38 21.08 14.99
C HIS A 86 -28.58 22.59 14.72
N ASP A 87 -27.89 23.12 13.72
CA ASP A 87 -27.96 24.52 13.32
C ASP A 87 -29.23 24.85 12.50
N GLY A 88 -30.07 23.85 12.21
CA GLY A 88 -31.33 24.01 11.47
C GLY A 88 -31.17 24.13 9.96
N GLU A 89 -30.03 23.71 9.41
CA GLU A 89 -29.81 23.71 7.96
C GLU A 89 -30.84 22.81 7.24
N THR A 90 -31.40 23.31 6.14
CA THR A 90 -32.50 22.67 5.41
C THR A 90 -32.11 21.32 4.80
N ASP A 91 -30.85 21.16 4.37
CA ASP A 91 -30.34 19.93 3.75
C ASP A 91 -29.04 19.46 4.42
N SER A 92 -29.11 19.18 5.72
CA SER A 92 -27.96 18.68 6.48
C SER A 92 -27.39 17.36 5.95
N LEU A 93 -28.19 16.53 5.27
CA LEU A 93 -27.76 15.28 4.64
C LEU A 93 -26.91 15.48 3.38
N PHE A 94 -26.79 16.71 2.88
CA PHE A 94 -25.95 17.04 1.75
C PHE A 94 -24.51 16.54 1.94
N TYR A 95 -23.89 16.80 3.10
CA TYR A 95 -22.49 16.43 3.38
C TYR A 95 -22.23 14.92 3.28
N LEU A 96 -23.15 14.10 3.80
CA LEU A 96 -23.01 12.65 3.72
C LEU A 96 -23.21 12.13 2.29
N ARG A 97 -24.18 12.69 1.56
CA ARG A 97 -24.42 12.31 0.16
C ARG A 97 -23.25 12.69 -0.75
N ASP A 98 -22.69 13.88 -0.54
CA ASP A 98 -21.52 14.36 -1.28
C ASP A 98 -20.32 13.42 -1.06
N GLU A 99 -19.99 13.10 0.19
CA GLU A 99 -18.89 12.19 0.51
C GLU A 99 -19.10 10.79 -0.06
N LEU A 100 -20.32 10.23 0.04
CA LEU A 100 -20.63 8.92 -0.57
C LEU A 100 -20.49 8.94 -2.10
N THR A 101 -20.88 10.06 -2.74
CA THR A 101 -20.73 10.25 -4.19
C THR A 101 -19.25 10.34 -4.57
N ALA A 102 -18.46 11.11 -3.82
CA ALA A 102 -17.02 11.22 -4.02
C ALA A 102 -16.32 9.86 -3.89
N GLN A 103 -16.68 9.06 -2.87
CA GLN A 103 -16.11 7.72 -2.70
C GLN A 103 -16.51 6.76 -3.82
N HIS A 104 -17.75 6.81 -4.32
CA HIS A 104 -18.17 5.98 -5.45
C HIS A 104 -17.36 6.32 -6.72
N ALA A 105 -17.16 7.60 -7.02
CA ALA A 105 -16.33 8.02 -8.14
C ALA A 105 -14.87 7.54 -7.98
N ASP A 106 -14.33 7.57 -6.75
CA ASP A 106 -13.01 7.02 -6.46
C ASP A 106 -12.89 5.51 -6.66
N TYR A 107 -13.94 4.75 -6.30
CA TYR A 107 -13.98 3.31 -6.53
C TYR A 107 -14.04 2.98 -8.01
N ALA A 108 -14.86 3.70 -8.79
CA ALA A 108 -14.96 3.51 -10.24
C ALA A 108 -13.60 3.73 -10.93
N ARG A 109 -12.90 4.83 -10.59
CA ARG A 109 -11.54 5.12 -11.11
C ARG A 109 -10.51 4.04 -10.75
N GLN A 110 -10.66 3.40 -9.58
CA GLN A 110 -9.76 2.33 -9.15
C GLN A 110 -10.06 0.98 -9.82
N GLY A 111 -11.33 0.71 -10.14
CA GLY A 111 -11.73 -0.48 -10.88
C GLY A 111 -11.27 -0.44 -12.34
N GLU A 112 -11.31 0.74 -12.96
CA GLU A 112 -10.88 0.96 -14.35
C GLU A 112 -9.36 0.85 -14.51
N ALA A 113 -8.58 1.30 -13.51
CA ALA A 113 -7.12 1.17 -13.52
C ALA A 113 -6.58 -0.25 -13.23
N ARG A 114 -7.46 -1.24 -13.02
CA ARG A 114 -7.10 -2.63 -12.68
C ARG A 114 -7.23 -3.62 -13.85
N TRP A 115 -7.55 -3.16 -15.06
CA TRP A 115 -7.70 -3.98 -16.28
C TRP A 115 -6.86 -3.44 -17.44
#